data_AF-A0A1G8I890-F1
#
_entry.id   AF-A0A1G8I890-F1
#
_cell.length_a   1.000
_cell.length_b   1.000
_cell.length_c   1.000
_cell.angle_alpha   90.00
_cell.angle_beta   90.00
_cell.angle_gamma   90.00
#
_symmetry.space_group_name_H-M   'P 1'
#
loop_
_entity.id
_entity.type
_entity.pdbx_description
1 polymer ?
#
loop_
_entity_poly.entity_id
_entity_poly.type
_entity_poly.pdbx_seq_one_letter_code
_entity_poly.pdbx_strand_id
1 'polypeptide(L)'
;MQTLKQLKNGELKGAVSLKLSENLSHFPVEIFELADTLEYLDLSFNKLNALPSDFGRLKKLKIFFCSENQFTILPEVLSDCPLLDIVGFKSNQIKTVPPASLNPNLRWLILTNNKVTELPAETGNCSRMQKLMLAGNRLTKLPATLAGCRNLELLRISANQLSEFPGWLLSMPKLSWLAFSGNPFSYKPTVHSLTAIDSSELEINQLLGEGASGVISKATWRHAGETTEVAVKIFKGAITSDGLPEDEMNACITAGNHDGLVELIGQIANHPGNKKGLVMKLIPGSFYNLGQPPSLVSCTRDVFKPDQTLTPEQVLKIAGTIASVAEHLHYKGIMHSDLYAHNILIDDEANTLFSDFGAACFYDKANTTIANKLERLEVRAFGYLLDDLARLCNDTEHPDLKKLLVLKESCLSEQLTNRPTFQYLNAKFSGLK
;
A
#
# COMPACT_ATOMS: atom_id res chain seq x y z
N MET A 1 -6.23 7.19 26.23
CA MET A 1 -5.20 8.09 25.67
C MET A 1 -4.16 8.29 26.77
N GLN A 2 -2.89 7.97 26.52
CA GLN A 2 -1.81 8.22 27.47
C GLN A 2 -1.40 9.70 27.37
N THR A 3 -0.95 10.28 28.48
CA THR A 3 -0.55 11.69 28.54
C THR A 3 0.82 11.87 29.20
N LEU A 4 1.48 12.98 28.89
CA LEU A 4 2.74 13.40 29.48
C LEU A 4 2.58 13.62 30.99
N LYS A 5 1.40 14.07 31.44
CA LYS A 5 1.11 14.22 32.87
C LYS A 5 1.14 12.87 33.58
N GLN A 6 0.51 11.84 33.01
CA GLN A 6 0.55 10.47 33.56
C GLN A 6 1.98 9.91 33.58
N LEU A 7 2.74 10.17 32.51
CA LEU A 7 4.15 9.78 32.44
C LEU A 7 4.98 10.43 33.56
N LYS A 8 4.84 11.75 33.74
CA LYS A 8 5.54 12.54 34.77
C LYS A 8 5.16 12.12 36.19
N ASN A 9 3.91 11.71 36.39
CA ASN A 9 3.43 11.22 37.68
C ASN A 9 3.86 9.77 37.97
N GLY A 10 4.53 9.08 37.03
CA GLY A 10 4.93 7.69 37.18
C GLY A 10 3.78 6.67 37.02
N GLU A 11 2.60 7.11 36.57
CA GLU A 11 1.41 6.26 36.41
C GLU A 11 1.57 5.22 35.28
N LEU A 12 2.55 5.42 34.40
CA LEU A 12 2.83 4.55 33.26
C LEU A 12 4.00 3.59 33.51
N LYS A 13 4.51 3.48 34.76
CA LYS A 13 5.64 2.62 35.08
C LYS A 13 5.38 1.17 34.64
N GLY A 14 6.34 0.60 33.91
CA GLY A 14 6.25 -0.76 33.37
C GLY A 14 5.45 -0.89 32.07
N ALA A 15 4.99 0.23 31.48
CA ALA A 15 4.29 0.20 30.20
C ALA A 15 5.20 -0.37 29.09
N VAL A 16 4.60 -1.22 28.26
CA VAL A 16 5.23 -1.82 27.07
C VAL A 16 4.98 -0.96 25.82
N SER A 17 3.92 -0.16 25.83
CA SER A 17 3.63 0.81 24.77
C SER A 17 3.38 2.21 25.33
N LEU A 18 3.86 3.21 24.61
CA LEU A 18 3.61 4.62 24.90
C LEU A 18 3.24 5.36 23.63
N LYS A 19 2.13 6.10 23.66
CA LYS A 19 1.74 7.06 22.63
C LYS A 19 1.50 8.43 23.23
N LEU A 20 2.22 9.44 22.73
CA LEU A 20 2.07 10.83 23.13
C LEU A 20 1.91 11.74 21.92
N SER A 21 0.87 12.56 21.93
CA SER A 21 0.52 13.53 20.86
C SER A 21 0.01 14.82 21.51
N GLU A 22 0.90 15.55 22.16
CA GLU A 22 0.59 16.71 23.01
C GLU A 22 1.41 17.94 22.63
N ASN A 23 1.66 18.13 21.32
CA ASN A 23 2.43 19.24 20.77
C ASN A 23 3.86 19.33 21.34
N LEU A 24 4.48 18.19 21.64
CA LEU A 24 5.82 18.11 22.25
C LEU A 24 6.86 18.78 21.35
N SER A 25 7.60 19.77 21.87
CA SER A 25 8.71 20.41 21.16
C SER A 25 10.05 19.72 21.41
N HIS A 26 10.14 18.90 22.45
CA HIS A 26 11.33 18.16 22.85
C HIS A 26 10.93 16.76 23.31
N PHE A 27 11.86 15.82 23.20
CA PHE A 27 11.67 14.46 23.71
C PHE A 27 11.48 14.49 25.23
N PRO A 28 10.37 13.94 25.78
CA PRO A 28 10.19 13.85 27.22
C PRO A 28 11.18 12.85 27.83
N VAL A 29 12.11 13.34 28.65
CA VAL A 29 13.15 12.51 29.28
C VAL A 29 12.56 11.45 30.22
N GLU A 30 11.35 11.68 30.73
CA GLU A 30 10.61 10.74 31.57
C GLU A 30 10.25 9.44 30.83
N ILE A 31 10.31 9.42 29.49
CA ILE A 31 10.15 8.17 28.71
C ILE A 31 11.24 7.16 29.09
N PHE A 32 12.42 7.63 29.52
CA PHE A 32 13.50 6.74 29.94
C PHE A 32 13.21 5.97 31.23
N GLU A 33 12.21 6.38 32.03
CA GLU A 33 11.72 5.57 33.17
C GLU A 33 11.05 4.27 32.71
N LEU A 34 10.74 4.14 31.41
CA LEU A 34 10.19 2.95 30.77
C LEU A 34 11.24 2.14 30.01
N ALA A 35 12.54 2.49 30.10
CA ALA A 35 13.59 1.88 29.27
C ALA A 35 13.67 0.35 29.40
N ASP A 36 13.32 -0.19 30.57
CA ASP A 36 13.34 -1.62 30.86
C ASP A 36 12.11 -2.38 30.34
N THR A 37 11.07 -1.70 29.86
CA THR A 37 9.80 -2.33 29.42
C THR A 37 9.31 -1.89 28.05
N LEU A 38 9.67 -0.70 27.59
CA LEU A 38 9.07 -0.08 26.41
C LEU A 38 9.51 -0.77 25.12
N GLU A 39 8.54 -1.32 24.39
CA GLU A 39 8.75 -1.96 23.09
C GLU A 39 8.13 -1.16 21.92
N TYR A 40 7.10 -0.35 22.20
CA TYR A 40 6.40 0.46 21.22
C TYR A 40 6.36 1.93 21.67
N LEU A 41 6.86 2.84 20.84
CA LEU A 41 6.81 4.27 21.10
C LEU A 41 6.25 5.01 19.88
N ASP A 42 5.14 5.73 20.07
CA ASP A 42 4.54 6.62 19.07
C ASP A 42 4.53 8.07 19.58
N LEU A 43 5.39 8.89 18.99
CA LEU A 43 5.50 10.33 19.19
C LEU A 43 5.01 11.12 17.96
N SER A 44 4.13 10.53 17.16
CA SER A 44 3.57 11.22 15.99
C SER A 44 2.69 12.41 16.39
N PHE A 45 2.53 13.37 15.47
CA PHE A 45 1.74 14.60 15.66
C PHE A 45 2.26 15.49 16.80
N ASN A 46 3.57 15.71 16.79
CA ASN A 46 4.25 16.63 17.71
C ASN A 46 5.08 17.66 16.93
N LYS A 47 5.99 18.36 17.60
CA LYS A 47 6.88 19.39 17.03
C LYS A 47 8.35 19.03 17.26
N LEU A 48 8.65 17.73 17.37
CA LEU A 48 10.01 17.24 17.59
C LEU A 48 10.85 17.46 16.34
N ASN A 49 12.10 17.83 16.53
CA ASN A 49 13.09 18.00 15.45
C ASN A 49 14.39 17.23 15.72
N ALA A 50 14.55 16.65 16.90
CA ALA A 50 15.70 15.85 17.31
C ALA A 50 15.28 14.78 18.35
N LEU A 51 16.13 13.78 18.49
CA LEU A 51 16.11 12.80 19.59
C LEU A 51 17.34 13.02 20.48
N PRO A 52 17.27 12.70 21.78
CA PRO A 52 18.42 12.86 22.67
C PRO A 52 19.54 11.87 22.32
N SER A 53 20.79 12.23 22.65
CA SER A 53 21.97 11.41 22.33
C SER A 53 22.00 10.06 23.06
N ASP A 54 21.25 9.91 24.16
CA ASP A 54 21.08 8.67 24.91
C ASP A 54 19.78 7.92 24.57
N PHE A 55 19.15 8.20 23.41
CA PHE A 55 17.94 7.50 22.95
C PHE A 55 18.11 5.97 22.93
N GLY A 56 19.32 5.50 22.64
CA GLY A 56 19.70 4.09 22.69
C GLY A 56 19.52 3.41 24.05
N ARG A 57 19.20 4.13 25.14
CA ARG A 57 18.79 3.55 26.44
C ARG A 57 17.55 2.66 26.33
N LEU A 58 16.69 2.89 25.34
CA LEU A 58 15.47 2.10 25.11
C LEU A 58 15.82 0.75 24.45
N LYS A 59 16.56 -0.12 25.16
CA LYS A 59 17.12 -1.36 24.62
C LYS A 59 16.08 -2.38 24.15
N LYS A 60 14.84 -2.27 24.65
CA LYS A 60 13.72 -3.13 24.25
C LYS A 60 12.86 -2.56 23.12
N LEU A 61 13.13 -1.34 22.65
CA LEU A 61 12.31 -0.68 21.63
C LEU A 61 12.37 -1.44 20.31
N LYS A 62 11.20 -1.87 19.82
CA LYS A 62 11.02 -2.59 18.55
C LYS A 62 10.36 -1.71 17.50
N ILE A 63 9.44 -0.83 17.91
CA ILE A 63 8.63 -0.02 17.01
C ILE A 63 8.70 1.43 17.44
N PHE A 64 9.12 2.30 16.52
CA PHE A 64 9.17 3.74 16.75
C PHE A 64 8.48 4.52 15.63
N PHE A 65 7.44 5.26 16.00
CA PHE A 65 6.75 6.19 15.12
C PHE A 65 6.93 7.64 15.58
N CYS A 66 7.29 8.50 14.64
CA CYS A 66 7.53 9.92 14.83
C CYS A 66 7.04 10.71 13.60
N SER A 67 5.87 10.34 13.09
CA SER A 67 5.29 10.97 11.89
C SER A 67 4.71 12.34 12.21
N GLU A 68 4.53 13.23 11.22
CA GLU A 68 3.96 14.57 11.43
C GLU A 68 4.72 15.35 12.53
N ASN A 69 6.03 15.49 12.32
CA ASN A 69 6.98 16.21 13.18
C ASN A 69 7.86 17.13 12.30
N GLN A 70 8.96 17.66 12.84
CA GLN A 70 9.79 18.69 12.20
C GLN A 70 11.23 18.21 11.92
N PHE A 71 11.47 16.91 11.80
CA PHE A 71 12.80 16.38 11.52
C PHE A 71 13.28 16.75 10.12
N THR A 72 14.53 17.21 10.01
CA THR A 72 15.20 17.49 8.73
C THR A 72 16.29 16.47 8.39
N ILE A 73 16.69 15.66 9.35
CA ILE A 73 17.67 14.57 9.24
C ILE A 73 17.07 13.35 9.95
N LEU A 74 17.21 12.16 9.37
CA LEU A 74 16.85 10.93 10.08
C LEU A 74 17.84 10.71 11.24
N PRO A 75 17.41 10.61 12.51
CA PRO A 75 18.35 10.59 13.64
C PRO A 75 19.28 9.38 13.64
N GLU A 76 20.58 9.61 13.82
CA GLU A 76 21.60 8.54 13.87
C GLU A 76 21.40 7.60 15.07
N VAL A 77 20.91 8.13 16.19
CA VAL A 77 20.65 7.39 17.44
C VAL A 77 19.63 6.26 17.32
N LEU A 78 18.93 6.14 16.18
CA LEU A 78 18.05 5.00 15.90
C LEU A 78 18.83 3.68 15.78
N SER A 79 20.08 3.72 15.34
CA SER A 79 20.94 2.53 15.26
C SER A 79 21.39 2.02 16.64
N ASP A 80 21.34 2.86 17.68
CA ASP A 80 21.72 2.48 19.05
C ASP A 80 20.69 1.58 19.76
N CYS A 81 19.50 1.40 19.17
CA CYS A 81 18.43 0.56 19.67
C CYS A 81 18.51 -0.86 19.04
N PRO A 82 19.07 -1.87 19.72
CA PRO A 82 19.44 -3.13 19.10
C PRO A 82 18.26 -3.97 18.58
N LEU A 83 17.04 -3.76 19.11
CA LEU A 83 15.84 -4.52 18.73
C LEU A 83 14.91 -3.76 17.76
N LEU A 84 15.32 -2.59 17.27
CA LEU A 84 14.47 -1.73 16.45
C LEU A 84 14.18 -2.40 15.09
N ASP A 85 12.90 -2.74 14.87
CA ASP A 85 12.40 -3.50 13.72
C ASP A 85 11.61 -2.60 12.75
N ILE A 86 10.84 -1.65 13.29
CA ILE A 86 9.94 -0.78 12.53
C ILE A 86 10.18 0.68 12.90
N VAL A 87 10.43 1.52 11.89
CA VAL A 87 10.63 2.96 12.05
C VAL A 87 9.75 3.72 11.07
N GLY A 88 9.03 4.74 11.56
CA GLY A 88 8.25 5.63 10.70
C GLY A 88 8.35 7.11 11.01
N PHE A 89 8.75 7.89 10.00
CA PHE A 89 8.87 9.35 10.00
C PHE A 89 8.08 9.95 8.83
N LYS A 90 6.85 9.50 8.60
CA LYS A 90 5.99 10.04 7.54
C LYS A 90 5.72 11.54 7.77
N SER A 91 5.60 12.33 6.70
CA SER A 91 5.25 13.76 6.79
C SER A 91 6.16 14.55 7.74
N ASN A 92 7.47 14.41 7.57
CA ASN A 92 8.46 15.26 8.22
C ASN A 92 9.06 16.21 7.16
N GLN A 93 10.26 16.72 7.41
CA GLN A 93 11.02 17.53 6.45
C GLN A 93 12.39 16.92 6.14
N ILE A 94 12.53 15.60 6.28
CA ILE A 94 13.81 14.91 6.20
C ILE A 94 14.41 15.09 4.81
N LYS A 95 15.62 15.66 4.75
CA LYS A 95 16.41 15.85 3.53
C LYS A 95 17.54 14.82 3.46
N THR A 96 18.10 14.46 4.61
CA THR A 96 19.28 13.61 4.71
C THR A 96 18.97 12.37 5.53
N VAL A 97 19.38 11.22 5.01
CA VAL A 97 19.37 9.93 5.71
C VAL A 97 20.84 9.52 5.92
N PRO A 98 21.44 9.83 7.08
CA PRO A 98 22.83 9.44 7.35
C PRO A 98 22.98 7.92 7.37
N PRO A 99 24.11 7.34 6.92
CA PRO A 99 24.38 5.91 7.03
C PRO A 99 24.15 5.35 8.44
N ALA A 100 24.58 6.08 9.47
CA ALA A 100 24.46 5.68 10.88
C ALA A 100 23.02 5.71 11.41
N SER A 101 22.05 6.27 10.70
CA SER A 101 20.63 6.23 11.07
C SER A 101 19.93 4.92 10.71
N LEU A 102 20.57 4.11 9.86
CA LEU A 102 20.00 2.85 9.39
C LEU A 102 20.39 1.70 10.31
N ASN A 103 19.42 1.27 11.10
CA ASN A 103 19.58 0.09 11.94
C ASN A 103 19.51 -1.18 11.05
N PRO A 104 20.54 -2.05 11.04
CA PRO A 104 20.55 -3.25 10.19
C PRO A 104 19.41 -4.24 10.47
N ASN A 105 18.77 -4.15 11.65
CA ASN A 105 17.64 -5.00 12.03
C ASN A 105 16.30 -4.54 11.42
N LEU A 106 16.25 -3.39 10.75
CA LEU A 106 15.01 -2.85 10.19
C LEU A 106 14.37 -3.82 9.19
N ARG A 107 13.08 -4.05 9.42
CA ARG A 107 12.17 -4.79 8.56
C ARG A 107 11.19 -3.85 7.85
N TRP A 108 10.90 -2.70 8.45
CA TRP A 108 10.01 -1.69 7.86
C TRP A 108 10.51 -0.27 8.13
N LEU A 109 10.78 0.48 7.05
CA LEU A 109 11.11 1.90 7.11
C LEU A 109 10.09 2.75 6.34
N ILE A 110 9.52 3.76 7.01
CA ILE A 110 8.58 4.72 6.43
C ILE A 110 9.19 6.12 6.43
N LEU A 111 9.48 6.64 5.23
CA LEU A 111 9.93 8.01 4.98
C LEU A 111 9.01 8.73 3.98
N THR A 112 7.79 8.24 3.79
CA THR A 112 6.77 8.85 2.92
C THR A 112 6.58 10.34 3.22
N ASN A 113 6.40 11.15 2.18
CA ASN A 113 6.14 12.59 2.27
C ASN A 113 7.24 13.33 3.05
N ASN A 114 8.47 13.27 2.55
CA ASN A 114 9.63 13.99 3.08
C ASN A 114 10.32 14.77 1.94
N LYS A 115 11.58 15.15 2.10
CA LYS A 115 12.38 15.89 1.12
C LYS A 115 13.68 15.15 0.79
N VAL A 116 13.71 13.82 0.95
CA VAL A 116 14.90 12.99 0.79
C VAL A 116 15.33 13.00 -0.67
N THR A 117 16.60 13.34 -0.93
CA THR A 117 17.17 13.42 -2.29
C THR A 117 17.93 12.17 -2.69
N GLU A 118 18.48 11.45 -1.71
CA GLU A 118 19.17 10.17 -1.91
C GLU A 118 19.11 9.32 -0.64
N LEU A 119 19.28 8.01 -0.82
CA LEU A 119 19.49 7.07 0.27
C LEU A 119 20.96 6.64 0.30
N PRO A 120 21.54 6.42 1.49
CA PRO A 120 22.92 5.95 1.61
C PRO A 120 23.05 4.49 1.15
N ALA A 121 24.26 4.07 0.76
CA ALA A 121 24.52 2.73 0.25
C ALA A 121 24.21 1.64 1.30
N GLU A 122 24.34 1.99 2.58
CA GLU A 122 24.10 1.18 3.76
C GLU A 122 22.62 0.76 3.90
N THR A 123 21.71 1.36 3.15
CA THR A 123 20.32 0.86 3.02
C THR A 123 20.33 -0.61 2.57
N GLY A 124 21.27 -0.98 1.70
CA GLY A 124 21.47 -2.37 1.26
C GLY A 124 21.88 -3.36 2.35
N ASN A 125 22.36 -2.88 3.51
CA ASN A 125 22.77 -3.72 4.64
C ASN A 125 21.58 -4.16 5.52
N CYS A 126 20.40 -3.57 5.32
CA CYS A 126 19.18 -3.94 6.03
C CYS A 126 18.61 -5.24 5.46
N SER A 127 19.28 -6.37 5.70
CA SER A 127 18.95 -7.68 5.12
C SER A 127 17.57 -8.21 5.52
N ARG A 128 17.02 -7.70 6.63
CA ARG A 128 15.68 -8.00 7.12
C ARG A 128 14.58 -7.15 6.48
N MET A 129 14.91 -6.09 5.73
CA MET A 129 13.94 -5.16 5.15
C MET A 129 12.90 -5.90 4.31
N GLN A 130 11.62 -5.72 4.63
CA GLN A 130 10.45 -6.24 3.92
C GLN A 130 9.62 -5.12 3.29
N LYS A 131 9.57 -3.95 3.94
CA LYS A 131 8.70 -2.84 3.53
C LYS A 131 9.43 -1.51 3.57
N LEU A 132 9.55 -0.85 2.42
CA LEU A 132 10.22 0.44 2.28
C LEU A 132 9.29 1.47 1.62
N MET A 133 8.89 2.48 2.38
CA MET A 133 7.94 3.50 1.95
C MET A 133 8.66 4.84 1.74
N LEU A 134 8.83 5.24 0.47
CA LEU A 134 9.58 6.44 0.05
C LEU A 134 8.74 7.37 -0.84
N ALA A 135 7.44 7.13 -0.98
CA ALA A 135 6.58 7.93 -1.84
C ALA A 135 6.57 9.41 -1.41
N GLY A 136 6.51 10.34 -2.36
CA GLY A 136 6.47 11.79 -2.07
C GLY A 136 7.79 12.31 -1.52
N ASN A 137 8.91 11.97 -2.16
CA ASN A 137 10.24 12.49 -1.83
C ASN A 137 10.84 13.19 -3.05
N ARG A 138 12.16 13.42 -3.03
CA ARG A 138 12.92 14.09 -4.12
C ARG A 138 14.04 13.19 -4.62
N LEU A 139 13.86 11.86 -4.52
CA LEU A 139 14.87 10.88 -4.88
C LEU A 139 15.16 10.99 -6.38
N THR A 140 16.42 11.22 -6.74
CA THR A 140 16.88 11.24 -8.13
C THR A 140 17.42 9.89 -8.58
N LYS A 141 17.83 9.06 -7.62
CA LYS A 141 18.27 7.67 -7.82
C LYS A 141 17.99 6.83 -6.56
N LEU A 142 17.95 5.52 -6.72
CA LEU A 142 18.08 4.56 -5.62
C LEU A 142 19.50 3.97 -5.64
N PRO A 143 20.13 3.74 -4.47
CA PRO A 143 21.44 3.10 -4.43
C PRO A 143 21.35 1.66 -4.93
N ALA A 144 22.25 1.25 -5.84
CA ALA A 144 22.25 -0.11 -6.39
C ALA A 144 22.46 -1.20 -5.33
N THR A 145 23.11 -0.85 -4.20
CA THR A 145 23.27 -1.73 -3.04
C THR A 145 21.95 -2.14 -2.41
N LEU A 146 20.85 -1.44 -2.66
CA LEU A 146 19.51 -1.81 -2.18
C LEU A 146 19.06 -3.19 -2.70
N ALA A 147 19.67 -3.70 -3.77
CA ALA A 147 19.52 -5.08 -4.23
C ALA A 147 19.94 -6.11 -3.16
N GLY A 148 20.74 -5.72 -2.16
CA GLY A 148 21.12 -6.54 -1.00
C GLY A 148 19.96 -6.85 -0.05
N CYS A 149 18.88 -6.06 -0.08
CA CYS A 149 17.66 -6.29 0.72
C CYS A 149 16.79 -7.39 0.12
N ARG A 150 17.31 -8.63 0.03
CA ARG A 150 16.64 -9.76 -0.65
C ARG A 150 15.27 -10.14 -0.07
N ASN A 151 14.94 -9.67 1.13
CA ASN A 151 13.63 -9.86 1.76
C ASN A 151 12.60 -8.76 1.42
N LEU A 152 12.97 -7.75 0.63
CA LEU A 152 12.08 -6.63 0.30
C LEU A 152 10.92 -7.13 -0.55
N GLU A 153 9.70 -6.95 -0.04
CA GLU A 153 8.45 -7.39 -0.65
C GLU A 153 7.62 -6.22 -1.16
N LEU A 154 7.65 -5.09 -0.45
CA LEU A 154 6.90 -3.88 -0.78
C LEU A 154 7.84 -2.67 -0.86
N LEU A 155 7.83 -2.00 -2.01
CA LEU A 155 8.55 -0.75 -2.25
C LEU A 155 7.61 0.32 -2.83
N ARG A 156 7.48 1.45 -2.14
CA ARG A 156 6.77 2.64 -2.67
C ARG A 156 7.78 3.74 -2.98
N ILE A 157 7.92 4.10 -4.25
CA ILE A 157 8.81 5.17 -4.74
C ILE A 157 8.04 6.16 -5.61
N SER A 158 6.71 6.14 -5.57
CA SER A 158 5.86 7.08 -6.31
C SER A 158 6.14 8.55 -5.95
N ALA A 159 5.85 9.48 -6.87
CA ALA A 159 6.06 10.91 -6.69
C ALA A 159 7.48 11.26 -6.20
N ASN A 160 8.47 10.87 -7.00
CA ASN A 160 9.90 11.19 -6.81
C ASN A 160 10.47 11.83 -8.10
N GLN A 161 11.79 11.95 -8.19
CA GLN A 161 12.50 12.59 -9.32
C GLN A 161 13.39 11.59 -10.08
N LEU A 162 13.03 10.30 -10.05
CA LEU A 162 13.80 9.25 -10.72
C LEU A 162 13.69 9.41 -12.25
N SER A 163 14.81 9.65 -12.91
CA SER A 163 14.87 9.80 -14.38
C SER A 163 14.88 8.47 -15.13
N GLU A 164 15.23 7.38 -14.44
CA GLU A 164 15.34 6.04 -15.02
C GLU A 164 14.74 4.99 -14.08
N PHE A 165 14.17 3.93 -14.67
CA PHE A 165 13.69 2.78 -13.91
C PHE A 165 14.89 1.98 -13.35
N PRO A 166 14.98 1.71 -12.03
CA PRO A 166 16.06 0.92 -11.45
C PRO A 166 15.96 -0.56 -11.85
N GLY A 167 16.66 -0.96 -12.92
CA GLY A 167 16.53 -2.30 -13.52
C GLY A 167 16.78 -3.48 -12.56
N TRP A 168 17.61 -3.28 -11.52
CA TRP A 168 17.88 -4.29 -10.49
C TRP A 168 16.63 -4.68 -9.68
N LEU A 169 15.58 -3.85 -9.64
CA LEU A 169 14.29 -4.20 -9.02
C LEU A 169 13.66 -5.44 -9.63
N LEU A 170 13.86 -5.66 -10.94
CA LEU A 170 13.36 -6.84 -11.67
C LEU A 170 14.18 -8.11 -11.39
N SER A 171 15.17 -8.03 -10.50
CA SER A 171 15.94 -9.18 -10.02
C SER A 171 15.66 -9.51 -8.54
N MET A 172 14.83 -8.71 -7.87
CA MET A 172 14.52 -8.88 -6.46
C MET A 172 13.64 -10.12 -6.26
N PRO A 173 14.07 -11.11 -5.46
CA PRO A 173 13.41 -12.42 -5.43
C PRO A 173 12.03 -12.39 -4.77
N LYS A 174 11.81 -11.45 -3.83
CA LYS A 174 10.55 -11.36 -3.06
C LYS A 174 9.70 -10.13 -3.35
N LEU A 175 10.18 -9.19 -4.17
CA LEU A 175 9.44 -7.98 -4.51
C LEU A 175 8.13 -8.35 -5.21
N SER A 176 7.02 -7.89 -4.64
CA SER A 176 5.65 -8.26 -5.03
C SER A 176 4.77 -7.02 -5.25
N TRP A 177 4.99 -5.98 -4.45
CA TRP A 177 4.26 -4.71 -4.53
C TRP A 177 5.22 -3.57 -4.79
N LEU A 178 5.15 -2.98 -5.98
CA LEU A 178 6.03 -1.91 -6.42
C LEU A 178 5.22 -0.76 -6.99
N ALA A 179 5.16 0.36 -6.27
CA ALA A 179 4.53 1.59 -6.76
C ALA A 179 5.59 2.62 -7.13
N PHE A 180 5.52 3.16 -8.34
CA PHE A 180 6.49 4.10 -8.90
C PHE A 180 5.89 5.22 -9.74
N SER A 181 4.56 5.42 -9.71
CA SER A 181 3.87 6.46 -10.47
C SER A 181 4.43 7.86 -10.15
N GLY A 182 4.20 8.85 -11.01
CA GLY A 182 4.63 10.23 -10.75
C GLY A 182 6.16 10.45 -10.71
N ASN A 183 6.96 9.54 -11.28
CA ASN A 183 8.38 9.78 -11.55
C ASN A 183 8.58 10.24 -13.00
N PRO A 184 9.67 10.97 -13.32
CA PRO A 184 10.00 11.35 -14.69
C PRO A 184 10.08 10.17 -15.68
N PHE A 185 10.51 8.98 -15.25
CA PHE A 185 10.53 7.79 -16.11
C PHE A 185 9.15 7.14 -16.32
N SER A 186 8.15 7.46 -15.49
CA SER A 186 6.85 6.80 -15.52
C SER A 186 6.18 7.00 -16.88
N TYR A 187 5.64 5.92 -17.45
CA TYR A 187 4.89 6.00 -18.69
C TYR A 187 3.62 6.84 -18.48
N LYS A 188 3.32 7.74 -19.40
CA LYS A 188 2.10 8.55 -19.38
C LYS A 188 1.18 8.09 -20.51
N PRO A 189 0.11 7.33 -20.23
CA PRO A 189 -0.81 6.90 -21.27
C PRO A 189 -1.67 8.07 -21.75
N THR A 190 -2.25 7.92 -22.94
CA THR A 190 -3.41 8.73 -23.33
C THR A 190 -4.62 8.23 -22.56
N VAL A 191 -5.19 9.08 -21.71
CA VAL A 191 -6.40 8.78 -20.94
C VAL A 191 -7.60 9.35 -21.68
N HIS A 192 -8.60 8.51 -21.97
CA HIS A 192 -9.85 8.97 -22.57
C HIS A 192 -10.72 9.67 -21.53
N SER A 193 -11.34 10.79 -21.91
CA SER A 193 -12.28 11.48 -21.02
C SER A 193 -13.52 10.63 -20.80
N LEU A 194 -13.95 10.51 -19.54
CA LEU A 194 -15.27 9.99 -19.20
C LEU A 194 -16.34 11.05 -19.46
N THR A 195 -17.60 10.62 -19.46
CA THR A 195 -18.77 11.51 -19.43
C THR A 195 -18.63 12.50 -18.27
N ALA A 196 -18.71 13.79 -18.58
CA ALA A 196 -18.71 14.84 -17.57
C ALA A 196 -20.07 14.90 -16.88
N ILE A 197 -20.09 14.80 -15.55
CA ILE A 197 -21.28 14.91 -14.71
C ILE A 197 -21.14 16.19 -13.89
N ASP A 198 -22.07 17.13 -14.09
CA ASP A 198 -22.03 18.39 -13.35
C ASP A 198 -22.28 18.15 -11.86
N SER A 199 -21.47 18.78 -11.00
CA SER A 199 -21.63 18.63 -9.55
C SER A 199 -23.01 19.05 -9.02
N SER A 200 -23.74 19.92 -9.74
CA SER A 200 -25.11 20.31 -9.41
C SER A 200 -26.14 19.19 -9.63
N GLU A 201 -25.81 18.16 -10.41
CA GLU A 201 -26.65 16.96 -10.60
C GLU A 201 -26.51 15.97 -9.43
N LEU A 202 -25.54 16.19 -8.53
CA LEU A 202 -25.18 15.27 -7.44
C LEU A 202 -25.57 15.86 -6.08
N GLU A 203 -26.41 15.14 -5.36
CA GLU A 203 -26.74 15.43 -3.96
C GLU A 203 -25.98 14.45 -3.06
N ILE A 204 -24.97 14.92 -2.32
CA ILE A 204 -24.16 14.09 -1.43
C ILE A 204 -24.95 13.76 -0.16
N ASN A 205 -25.18 12.47 0.11
CA ASN A 205 -26.07 12.01 1.17
C ASN A 205 -25.31 11.51 2.40
N GLN A 206 -24.37 10.58 2.20
CA GLN A 206 -23.74 9.83 3.29
C GLN A 206 -22.28 9.51 2.98
N LEU A 207 -21.40 9.68 3.97
CA LEU A 207 -20.02 9.21 3.88
C LEU A 207 -19.97 7.68 3.90
N LEU A 208 -19.39 7.07 2.87
CA LEU A 208 -19.16 5.61 2.79
C LEU A 208 -17.77 5.23 3.27
N GLY A 209 -16.77 6.08 3.02
CA GLY A 209 -15.40 5.86 3.47
C GLY A 209 -14.51 7.06 3.20
N GLU A 210 -13.44 7.16 3.98
CA GLU A 210 -12.42 8.20 3.81
C GLU A 210 -11.03 7.55 3.84
N GLY A 211 -10.30 7.71 2.74
CA GLY A 211 -8.94 7.20 2.59
C GLY A 211 -7.89 8.30 2.47
N ALA A 212 -6.64 7.90 2.22
CA ALA A 212 -5.54 8.83 1.98
C ALA A 212 -5.76 9.64 0.69
N SER A 213 -6.31 9.02 -0.36
CA SER A 213 -6.48 9.66 -1.67
C SER A 213 -7.77 10.44 -1.84
N GLY A 214 -8.78 10.22 -1.00
CA GLY A 214 -10.09 10.83 -1.22
C GLY A 214 -11.15 10.49 -0.19
N VAL A 215 -12.33 11.08 -0.41
CA VAL A 215 -13.55 10.84 0.34
C VAL A 215 -14.55 10.16 -0.60
N ILE A 216 -15.11 9.04 -0.19
CA ILE A 216 -16.12 8.28 -0.93
C ILE A 216 -17.46 8.47 -0.24
N SER A 217 -18.45 9.00 -0.96
CA SER A 217 -19.79 9.26 -0.44
C SER A 217 -20.85 8.65 -1.33
N LYS A 218 -21.96 8.21 -0.73
CA LYS A 218 -23.20 7.91 -1.41
C LYS A 218 -23.83 9.23 -1.85
N ALA A 219 -24.30 9.29 -3.09
CA ALA A 219 -24.99 10.45 -3.63
C ALA A 219 -26.23 10.05 -4.43
N THR A 220 -27.18 10.96 -4.50
CA THR A 220 -28.30 10.89 -5.43
C THR A 220 -27.90 11.63 -6.70
N TRP A 221 -27.89 10.94 -7.85
CA TRP A 221 -27.65 11.55 -9.15
C TRP A 221 -28.97 11.76 -9.88
N ARG A 222 -29.26 13.01 -10.25
CA ARG A 222 -30.46 13.41 -10.97
C ARG A 222 -30.10 13.86 -12.38
N HIS A 223 -30.38 13.03 -13.38
CA HIS A 223 -30.03 13.30 -14.77
C HIS A 223 -31.18 12.94 -15.70
N ALA A 224 -31.48 13.82 -16.66
CA ALA A 224 -32.52 13.63 -17.67
C ALA A 224 -33.92 13.21 -17.11
N GLY A 225 -34.24 13.62 -15.88
CA GLY A 225 -35.51 13.27 -15.22
C GLY A 225 -35.50 11.93 -14.47
N GLU A 226 -34.41 11.18 -14.54
CA GLU A 226 -34.19 9.96 -13.76
C GLU A 226 -33.42 10.26 -12.46
N THR A 227 -33.61 9.42 -11.45
CA THR A 227 -32.92 9.50 -10.16
C THR A 227 -32.30 8.16 -9.83
N THR A 228 -31.00 8.13 -9.62
CA THR A 228 -30.25 6.92 -9.29
C THR A 228 -29.31 7.15 -8.10
N GLU A 229 -29.02 6.10 -7.35
CA GLU A 229 -28.03 6.15 -6.29
C GLU A 229 -26.64 5.76 -6.82
N VAL A 230 -25.64 6.58 -6.53
CA VAL A 230 -24.26 6.40 -7.01
C VAL A 230 -23.26 6.55 -5.87
N ALA A 231 -22.03 6.08 -6.10
CA ALA A 231 -20.89 6.39 -5.26
C ALA A 231 -20.06 7.49 -5.91
N VAL A 232 -19.67 8.49 -5.12
CA VAL A 232 -18.87 9.64 -5.56
C VAL A 232 -17.56 9.64 -4.78
N LYS A 233 -16.44 9.51 -5.50
CA LYS A 233 -15.10 9.65 -4.94
C LYS A 233 -14.53 11.03 -5.27
N ILE A 234 -14.33 11.86 -4.26
CA ILE A 234 -13.66 13.16 -4.37
C ILE A 234 -12.20 13.00 -3.95
N PHE A 235 -11.27 13.30 -4.84
CA PHE A 235 -9.84 13.18 -4.53
C PHE A 235 -9.34 14.35 -3.68
N LYS A 236 -8.47 14.04 -2.71
CA LYS A 236 -7.71 15.01 -1.92
C LYS A 236 -6.50 15.44 -2.74
N GLY A 237 -6.25 16.73 -2.98
CA GLY A 237 -5.15 17.19 -3.84
C GLY A 237 -3.71 16.98 -3.32
N ALA A 238 -3.51 16.19 -2.28
CA ALA A 238 -2.20 15.94 -1.66
C ALA A 238 -1.62 14.59 -2.09
N ILE A 239 -0.29 14.46 -2.04
CA ILE A 239 0.42 13.18 -2.25
C ILE A 239 0.01 12.18 -1.15
N THR A 240 -0.26 10.93 -1.55
CA THR A 240 -0.61 9.84 -0.62
C THR A 240 0.60 8.96 -0.32
N SER A 241 0.42 7.91 0.49
CA SER A 241 1.44 6.87 0.68
C SER A 241 1.79 6.09 -0.58
N ASP A 242 0.91 6.15 -1.58
CA ASP A 242 0.86 5.19 -2.68
C ASP A 242 1.09 5.88 -4.04
N GLY A 243 0.75 7.16 -4.15
CA GLY A 243 0.98 7.96 -5.34
C GLY A 243 0.23 9.28 -5.35
N LEU A 244 0.14 9.87 -6.55
CA LEU A 244 -0.67 11.05 -6.81
C LEU A 244 -2.13 10.65 -7.05
N PRO A 245 -3.12 11.36 -6.48
CA PRO A 245 -4.54 11.08 -6.74
C PRO A 245 -4.93 11.14 -8.23
N GLU A 246 -4.22 11.94 -9.03
CA GLU A 246 -4.42 12.00 -10.48
C GLU A 246 -3.97 10.73 -11.19
N ASP A 247 -2.89 10.09 -10.74
CA ASP A 247 -2.45 8.81 -11.29
C ASP A 247 -3.49 7.71 -11.01
N GLU A 248 -4.04 7.69 -9.79
CA GLU A 248 -5.12 6.77 -9.41
C GLU A 248 -6.36 6.97 -10.30
N MET A 249 -6.83 8.21 -10.43
CA MET A 249 -7.98 8.53 -11.26
C MET A 249 -7.76 8.09 -12.71
N ASN A 250 -6.59 8.37 -13.28
CA ASN A 250 -6.23 7.96 -14.63
C ASN A 250 -6.18 6.43 -14.76
N ALA A 251 -5.64 5.72 -13.76
CA ALA A 251 -5.60 4.26 -13.75
C ALA A 251 -7.01 3.65 -13.73
N CYS A 252 -7.93 4.17 -12.90
CA CYS A 252 -9.33 3.75 -12.91
C CYS A 252 -9.97 3.95 -14.30
N ILE A 253 -9.78 5.12 -14.90
CA ILE A 253 -10.36 5.44 -16.22
C ILE A 253 -9.78 4.53 -17.32
N THR A 254 -8.47 4.35 -17.36
CA THR A 254 -7.80 3.53 -18.38
C THR A 254 -8.08 2.03 -18.21
N ALA A 255 -8.26 1.56 -16.97
CA ALA A 255 -8.72 0.20 -16.70
C ALA A 255 -10.06 -0.04 -17.40
N GLY A 256 -11.00 0.91 -17.31
CA GLY A 256 -12.31 0.79 -17.94
C GLY A 256 -13.12 -0.37 -17.34
N ASN A 257 -14.03 -0.93 -18.14
CA ASN A 257 -15.00 -1.90 -17.64
C ASN A 257 -14.44 -3.33 -17.59
N HIS A 258 -14.70 -4.02 -16.49
CA HIS A 258 -14.47 -5.45 -16.28
C HIS A 258 -15.41 -5.92 -15.16
N ASP A 259 -15.95 -7.14 -15.24
CA ASP A 259 -16.95 -7.65 -14.27
C ASP A 259 -16.43 -7.69 -12.83
N GLY A 260 -15.11 -7.86 -12.69
CA GLY A 260 -14.41 -7.80 -11.40
C GLY A 260 -13.94 -6.41 -10.96
N LEU A 261 -14.39 -5.32 -11.61
CA LEU A 261 -14.08 -3.93 -11.25
C LEU A 261 -15.36 -3.15 -11.02
N VAL A 262 -15.27 -2.08 -10.22
CA VAL A 262 -16.39 -1.16 -10.02
C VAL A 262 -16.61 -0.33 -11.29
N GLU A 263 -17.84 -0.33 -11.79
CA GLU A 263 -18.24 0.41 -12.98
C GLU A 263 -18.11 1.93 -12.78
N LEU A 264 -17.38 2.59 -13.69
CA LEU A 264 -17.26 4.05 -13.74
C LEU A 264 -18.37 4.63 -14.62
N ILE A 265 -19.16 5.54 -14.05
CA ILE A 265 -20.26 6.21 -14.74
C ILE A 265 -19.75 7.48 -15.43
N GLY A 266 -18.92 8.26 -14.72
CA GLY A 266 -18.46 9.54 -15.22
C GLY A 266 -17.43 10.23 -14.33
N GLN A 267 -17.01 11.41 -14.75
CA GLN A 267 -16.10 12.28 -14.02
C GLN A 267 -16.84 13.54 -13.60
N ILE A 268 -16.57 14.02 -12.39
CA ILE A 268 -17.19 15.23 -11.86
C ILE A 268 -16.64 16.46 -12.57
N ALA A 269 -17.55 17.33 -13.03
CA ALA A 269 -17.27 18.64 -13.58
C ALA A 269 -17.85 19.75 -12.67
N ASN A 270 -17.30 20.97 -12.81
CA ASN A 270 -17.78 22.19 -12.16
C ASN A 270 -17.93 22.13 -10.62
N HIS A 271 -17.16 21.28 -9.94
CA HIS A 271 -17.18 21.19 -8.48
C HIS A 271 -16.80 22.55 -7.84
N PRO A 272 -17.55 23.09 -6.86
CA PRO A 272 -17.33 24.45 -6.31
C PRO A 272 -15.91 24.71 -5.79
N GLY A 273 -15.25 23.67 -5.26
CA GLY A 273 -13.86 23.72 -4.81
C GLY A 273 -12.80 23.35 -5.87
N ASN A 274 -13.17 23.28 -7.16
CA ASN A 274 -12.32 22.81 -8.27
C ASN A 274 -11.64 21.46 -7.99
N LYS A 275 -12.36 20.56 -7.33
CA LYS A 275 -11.86 19.22 -6.98
C LYS A 275 -12.18 18.24 -8.11
N LYS A 276 -11.24 17.35 -8.39
CA LYS A 276 -11.44 16.21 -9.29
C LYS A 276 -12.16 15.08 -8.53
N GLY A 277 -13.01 14.34 -9.23
CA GLY A 277 -13.68 13.17 -8.66
C GLY A 277 -14.30 12.26 -9.71
N LEU A 278 -14.62 11.04 -9.29
CA LEU A 278 -15.26 10.02 -10.11
C LEU A 278 -16.66 9.73 -9.57
N VAL A 279 -17.59 9.46 -10.48
CA VAL A 279 -18.92 8.91 -10.20
C VAL A 279 -18.91 7.46 -10.64
N MET A 280 -19.32 6.58 -9.72
CA MET A 280 -19.21 5.14 -9.83
C MET A 280 -20.54 4.51 -9.48
N LYS A 281 -20.79 3.30 -10.00
CA LYS A 281 -21.93 2.51 -9.55
C LYS A 281 -21.83 2.24 -8.06
N LEU A 282 -22.94 2.41 -7.34
CA LEU A 282 -22.99 2.13 -5.92
C LEU A 282 -22.84 0.62 -5.70
N ILE A 283 -21.86 0.24 -4.87
CA ILE A 283 -21.62 -1.16 -4.50
C ILE A 283 -22.74 -1.61 -3.55
N PRO A 284 -23.37 -2.78 -3.77
CA PRO A 284 -24.39 -3.30 -2.87
C PRO A 284 -23.85 -3.49 -1.44
N GLY A 285 -24.69 -3.25 -0.43
CA GLY A 285 -24.31 -3.40 0.98
C GLY A 285 -24.01 -4.83 1.44
N SER A 286 -24.24 -5.84 0.58
CA SER A 286 -23.84 -7.22 0.80
C SER A 286 -22.34 -7.46 0.63
N PHE A 287 -21.63 -6.56 -0.06
CA PHE A 287 -20.19 -6.69 -0.26
C PHE A 287 -19.40 -6.28 0.98
N TYR A 288 -18.35 -7.03 1.29
CA TYR A 288 -17.43 -6.78 2.39
C TYR A 288 -15.98 -7.10 1.98
N ASN A 289 -15.00 -6.52 2.66
CA ASN A 289 -13.59 -6.79 2.38
C ASN A 289 -13.24 -8.24 2.69
N LEU A 290 -12.59 -8.92 1.74
CA LEU A 290 -12.10 -10.30 1.89
C LEU A 290 -11.07 -10.41 3.00
N GLY A 291 -10.20 -9.41 3.18
CA GLY A 291 -9.19 -9.37 4.23
C GLY A 291 -9.13 -8.03 4.96
N GLN A 292 -8.26 -7.96 5.96
CA GLN A 292 -7.86 -6.73 6.64
C GLN A 292 -6.41 -6.39 6.29
N PRO A 293 -6.03 -5.10 6.30
CA PRO A 293 -4.68 -4.68 5.95
C PRO A 293 -3.59 -5.35 6.79
N PRO A 294 -2.33 -5.37 6.31
CA PRO A 294 -1.23 -5.99 7.05
C PRO A 294 -1.03 -5.36 8.42
N SER A 295 -0.74 -6.21 9.41
CA SER A 295 -0.42 -5.80 10.78
C SER A 295 1.06 -5.48 10.95
N LEU A 296 1.45 -4.89 12.09
CA LEU A 296 2.87 -4.71 12.44
C LEU A 296 3.62 -6.04 12.54
N VAL A 297 2.91 -7.14 12.86
CA VAL A 297 3.49 -8.49 12.95
C VAL A 297 3.72 -9.05 11.55
N SER A 298 2.65 -9.14 10.75
CA SER A 298 2.72 -9.70 9.39
C SER A 298 3.51 -8.83 8.41
N CYS A 299 3.63 -7.52 8.70
CA CYS A 299 4.33 -6.47 7.94
C CYS A 299 3.78 -6.19 6.54
N THR A 300 3.65 -7.24 5.74
CA THR A 300 3.26 -7.20 4.33
C THR A 300 2.14 -8.17 4.00
N ARG A 301 1.80 -9.14 4.85
CA ARG A 301 0.66 -10.05 4.60
C ARG A 301 -0.61 -9.55 5.27
N ASP A 302 -1.73 -9.62 4.56
CA ASP A 302 -3.05 -9.31 5.12
C ASP A 302 -3.40 -10.24 6.29
N VAL A 303 -4.34 -9.78 7.12
CA VAL A 303 -4.88 -10.57 8.23
C VAL A 303 -6.36 -10.81 8.01
N PHE A 304 -6.87 -11.92 8.55
CA PHE A 304 -8.25 -12.37 8.32
C PHE A 304 -8.97 -12.54 9.64
N LYS A 305 -10.30 -12.48 9.62
CA LYS A 305 -11.10 -12.75 10.82
C LYS A 305 -10.92 -14.22 11.21
N PRO A 306 -10.77 -14.56 12.51
CA PRO A 306 -10.51 -15.94 12.94
C PRO A 306 -11.52 -16.98 12.44
N ASP A 307 -12.79 -16.61 12.35
CA ASP A 307 -13.90 -17.50 11.97
C ASP A 307 -14.26 -17.43 10.48
N GLN A 308 -13.48 -16.71 9.67
CA GLN A 308 -13.76 -16.56 8.25
C GLN A 308 -13.36 -17.83 7.50
N THR A 309 -14.34 -18.45 6.85
CA THR A 309 -14.13 -19.64 6.02
C THR A 309 -14.79 -19.47 4.66
N LEU A 310 -14.20 -20.08 3.63
CA LEU A 310 -14.71 -20.12 2.27
C LEU A 310 -14.85 -21.58 1.82
N THR A 311 -15.83 -21.87 0.96
CA THR A 311 -15.89 -23.15 0.27
C THR A 311 -14.84 -23.22 -0.85
N PRO A 312 -14.46 -24.41 -1.33
CA PRO A 312 -13.58 -24.55 -2.48
C PRO A 312 -14.06 -23.75 -3.72
N GLU A 313 -15.36 -23.75 -3.99
CA GLU A 313 -15.95 -23.04 -5.12
C GLU A 313 -15.81 -21.52 -4.97
N GLN A 314 -16.04 -20.98 -3.76
CA GLN A 314 -15.83 -19.56 -3.48
C GLN A 314 -14.36 -19.16 -3.66
N VAL A 315 -13.43 -19.98 -3.15
CA VAL A 315 -11.98 -19.77 -3.32
C VAL A 315 -11.59 -19.70 -4.79
N LEU A 316 -12.04 -20.66 -5.60
CA LEU A 316 -11.74 -20.71 -7.02
C LEU A 316 -12.38 -19.57 -7.80
N LYS A 317 -13.62 -19.18 -7.45
CA LYS A 317 -14.33 -18.05 -8.06
C LYS A 317 -13.59 -16.74 -7.80
N ILE A 318 -13.19 -16.47 -6.57
CA ILE A 318 -12.44 -15.25 -6.20
C ILE A 318 -11.09 -15.24 -6.93
N ALA A 319 -10.32 -16.32 -6.84
CA ALA A 319 -9.02 -16.43 -7.48
C ALA A 319 -9.11 -16.24 -9.01
N GLY A 320 -10.12 -16.84 -9.65
CA GLY A 320 -10.37 -16.70 -11.08
C GLY A 320 -10.74 -15.27 -11.48
N THR A 321 -11.64 -14.62 -10.74
CA THR A 321 -12.00 -13.22 -11.03
C THR A 321 -10.82 -12.29 -10.91
N ILE A 322 -9.99 -12.42 -9.86
CA ILE A 322 -8.80 -11.57 -9.68
C ILE A 322 -7.73 -11.85 -10.74
N ALA A 323 -7.54 -13.12 -11.15
CA ALA A 323 -6.65 -13.43 -12.27
C ALA A 323 -7.11 -12.76 -13.58
N SER A 324 -8.42 -12.77 -13.86
CA SER A 324 -9.02 -12.10 -15.02
C SER A 324 -8.84 -10.57 -14.95
N VAL A 325 -9.09 -9.96 -13.78
CA VAL A 325 -8.87 -8.53 -13.58
C VAL A 325 -7.41 -8.16 -13.81
N ALA A 326 -6.47 -8.91 -13.24
CA ALA A 326 -5.05 -8.63 -13.40
C ALA A 326 -4.58 -8.79 -14.85
N GLU A 327 -5.05 -9.82 -15.58
CA GLU A 327 -4.79 -9.96 -17.02
C GLU A 327 -5.28 -8.72 -17.78
N HIS A 328 -6.51 -8.27 -17.50
CA HIS A 328 -7.10 -7.09 -18.12
C HIS A 328 -6.29 -5.82 -17.86
N LEU A 329 -5.83 -5.60 -16.61
CA LEU A 329 -4.99 -4.46 -16.26
C LEU A 329 -3.64 -4.50 -16.99
N HIS A 330 -2.96 -5.65 -16.98
CA HIS A 330 -1.68 -5.79 -17.68
C HIS A 330 -1.83 -5.67 -19.20
N TYR A 331 -2.95 -6.13 -19.77
CA TYR A 331 -3.30 -5.89 -21.17
C TYR A 331 -3.44 -4.40 -21.49
N LYS A 332 -3.87 -3.57 -20.52
CA LYS A 332 -3.93 -2.11 -20.64
C LYS A 332 -2.61 -1.39 -20.28
N GLY A 333 -1.58 -2.13 -19.86
CA GLY A 333 -0.29 -1.54 -19.44
C GLY A 333 -0.34 -0.94 -18.04
N ILE A 334 -1.22 -1.49 -17.18
CA ILE A 334 -1.42 -1.10 -15.79
C ILE A 334 -0.89 -2.23 -14.90
N MET A 335 -0.03 -1.89 -13.95
CA MET A 335 0.26 -2.71 -12.78
C MET A 335 -0.56 -2.14 -11.62
N HIS A 336 -1.31 -2.95 -10.88
CA HIS A 336 -2.11 -2.45 -9.77
C HIS A 336 -1.22 -2.02 -8.58
N SER A 337 -0.14 -2.76 -8.35
CA SER A 337 0.90 -2.52 -7.34
C SER A 337 0.42 -2.65 -5.88
N ASP A 338 -0.85 -3.01 -5.68
CA ASP A 338 -1.51 -3.18 -4.38
C ASP A 338 -2.52 -4.34 -4.38
N LEU A 339 -2.19 -5.43 -5.07
CA LEU A 339 -3.00 -6.65 -5.08
C LEU A 339 -2.97 -7.31 -3.70
N TYR A 340 -4.05 -7.11 -2.96
CA TYR A 340 -4.26 -7.54 -1.58
C TYR A 340 -5.70 -7.98 -1.35
N ALA A 341 -5.92 -8.84 -0.36
CA ALA A 341 -7.26 -9.27 0.04
C ALA A 341 -8.09 -8.12 0.64
N HIS A 342 -7.47 -7.16 1.34
CA HIS A 342 -8.20 -6.01 1.89
C HIS A 342 -8.70 -5.03 0.83
N ASN A 343 -8.16 -5.10 -0.40
CA ASN A 343 -8.61 -4.33 -1.57
C ASN A 343 -9.61 -5.09 -2.44
N ILE A 344 -9.99 -6.30 -2.03
CA ILE A 344 -10.97 -7.16 -2.70
C ILE A 344 -12.25 -7.18 -1.88
N LEU A 345 -13.35 -6.79 -2.50
CA LEU A 345 -14.70 -6.88 -1.96
C LEU A 345 -15.36 -8.16 -2.48
N ILE A 346 -16.02 -8.91 -1.59
CA ILE A 346 -16.82 -10.09 -1.93
C ILE A 346 -18.19 -10.05 -1.27
N ASP A 347 -19.16 -10.75 -1.84
CA ASP A 347 -20.42 -11.12 -1.16
C ASP A 347 -20.45 -12.61 -0.79
N ASP A 348 -21.57 -13.07 -0.21
CA ASP A 348 -21.74 -14.46 0.24
C ASP A 348 -21.67 -15.48 -0.91
N GLU A 349 -22.00 -15.06 -2.14
CA GLU A 349 -21.85 -15.87 -3.36
C GLU A 349 -20.45 -15.76 -3.98
N ALA A 350 -19.51 -15.05 -3.34
CA ALA A 350 -18.16 -14.78 -3.84
C ALA A 350 -18.13 -14.04 -5.20
N ASN A 351 -19.16 -13.24 -5.50
CA ASN A 351 -19.02 -12.20 -6.52
C ASN A 351 -17.94 -11.24 -6.03
N THR A 352 -17.02 -10.86 -6.92
CA THR A 352 -15.75 -10.27 -6.51
C THR A 352 -15.56 -8.93 -7.22
N LEU A 353 -15.25 -7.88 -6.47
CA LEU A 353 -14.88 -6.57 -7.00
C LEU A 353 -13.49 -6.20 -6.47
N PHE A 354 -12.57 -5.86 -7.36
CA PHE A 354 -11.25 -5.38 -7.03
C PHE A 354 -11.21 -3.85 -7.08
N SER A 355 -10.54 -3.24 -6.10
CA SER A 355 -10.57 -1.80 -5.86
C SER A 355 -9.21 -1.25 -5.41
N ASP A 356 -9.17 0.07 -5.19
CA ASP A 356 -8.01 0.84 -4.71
C ASP A 356 -6.79 0.91 -5.66
N PHE A 357 -6.93 1.74 -6.69
CA PHE A 357 -5.87 2.01 -7.65
C PHE A 357 -4.86 3.06 -7.14
N GLY A 358 -4.83 3.37 -5.84
CA GLY A 358 -3.96 4.40 -5.27
C GLY A 358 -2.46 4.21 -5.56
N ALA A 359 -2.05 2.95 -5.74
CA ALA A 359 -0.67 2.55 -6.03
C ALA A 359 -0.38 2.31 -7.52
N ALA A 360 -1.41 2.35 -8.36
CA ALA A 360 -1.35 1.82 -9.72
C ALA A 360 -0.30 2.55 -10.56
N CYS A 361 0.37 1.78 -11.41
CA CYS A 361 1.47 2.26 -12.23
C CYS A 361 1.25 1.92 -13.69
N PHE A 362 1.47 2.91 -14.55
CA PHE A 362 1.52 2.69 -15.98
C PHE A 362 2.93 2.33 -16.45
N TYR A 363 3.01 1.42 -17.42
CA TYR A 363 4.26 1.06 -18.09
C TYR A 363 4.05 0.86 -19.59
N ASP A 364 5.12 1.08 -20.36
CA ASP A 364 5.09 0.92 -21.81
C ASP A 364 5.05 -0.57 -22.20
N LYS A 365 3.95 -1.00 -22.82
CA LYS A 365 3.80 -2.37 -23.32
C LYS A 365 4.66 -2.66 -24.56
N ALA A 366 5.09 -1.63 -25.31
CA ALA A 366 5.96 -1.82 -26.46
C ALA A 366 7.34 -2.33 -26.03
N ASN A 367 7.79 -1.98 -24.81
CA ASN A 367 8.96 -2.59 -24.18
C ASN A 367 8.60 -3.95 -23.55
N THR A 368 8.41 -4.95 -24.40
CA THR A 368 7.99 -6.30 -24.00
C THR A 368 8.90 -6.94 -22.95
N THR A 369 10.20 -6.61 -22.95
CA THR A 369 11.15 -7.13 -21.96
C THR A 369 10.85 -6.63 -20.55
N ILE A 370 10.60 -5.32 -20.39
CA ILE A 370 10.27 -4.74 -19.08
C ILE A 370 8.82 -5.09 -18.71
N ALA A 371 7.89 -4.97 -19.66
CA ALA A 371 6.47 -5.27 -19.44
C ALA A 371 6.24 -6.69 -18.89
N ASN A 372 6.85 -7.70 -19.52
CA ASN A 372 6.71 -9.10 -19.06
C ASN A 372 7.31 -9.33 -17.67
N LYS A 373 8.39 -8.62 -17.33
CA LYS A 373 9.03 -8.72 -16.01
C LYS A 373 8.21 -8.02 -14.92
N LEU A 374 7.62 -6.88 -15.25
CA LEU A 374 6.71 -6.15 -14.37
C LEU A 374 5.46 -6.97 -14.07
N GLU A 375 4.83 -7.58 -15.08
CA GLU A 375 3.71 -8.49 -14.89
C GLU A 375 4.06 -9.63 -13.93
N ARG A 376 5.18 -10.31 -14.16
CA ARG A 376 5.65 -11.41 -13.30
C ARG A 376 6.04 -10.96 -11.90
N LEU A 377 6.36 -9.68 -11.71
CA LEU A 377 6.58 -9.12 -10.38
C LEU A 377 5.26 -9.12 -9.61
N GLU A 378 4.19 -8.59 -10.19
CA GLU A 378 2.85 -8.52 -9.59
C GLU A 378 2.20 -9.91 -9.43
N VAL A 379 2.50 -10.88 -10.31
CA VAL A 379 2.06 -12.28 -10.15
C VAL A 379 2.45 -12.87 -8.80
N ARG A 380 3.55 -12.42 -8.19
CA ARG A 380 3.92 -12.86 -6.85
C ARG A 380 2.92 -12.41 -5.78
N ALA A 381 2.40 -11.19 -5.87
CA ALA A 381 1.34 -10.70 -4.99
C ALA A 381 0.06 -11.55 -5.15
N PHE A 382 -0.28 -11.93 -6.38
CA PHE A 382 -1.35 -12.91 -6.62
C PHE A 382 -1.05 -14.27 -6.00
N GLY A 383 0.20 -14.74 -6.04
CA GLY A 383 0.62 -15.95 -5.34
C GLY A 383 0.39 -15.89 -3.82
N TYR A 384 0.60 -14.72 -3.19
CA TYR A 384 0.26 -14.51 -1.79
C TYR A 384 -1.25 -14.52 -1.54
N LEU A 385 -2.06 -13.94 -2.44
CA LEU A 385 -3.51 -14.06 -2.37
C LEU A 385 -3.98 -15.51 -2.47
N LEU A 386 -3.42 -16.32 -3.37
CA LEU A 386 -3.73 -17.75 -3.47
C LEU A 386 -3.39 -18.51 -2.17
N ASP A 387 -2.25 -18.19 -1.56
CA ASP A 387 -1.82 -18.75 -0.28
C ASP A 387 -2.80 -18.39 0.84
N ASP A 388 -3.29 -17.15 0.86
CA ASP A 388 -4.27 -16.67 1.84
C ASP A 388 -5.65 -17.33 1.62
N LEU A 389 -6.15 -17.36 0.38
CA LEU A 389 -7.41 -18.02 0.04
C LEU A 389 -7.39 -19.51 0.39
N ALA A 390 -6.27 -20.21 0.18
CA ALA A 390 -6.15 -21.61 0.54
C ALA A 390 -6.25 -21.86 2.05
N ARG A 391 -5.79 -20.92 2.88
CA ARG A 391 -5.93 -21.00 4.35
C ARG A 391 -7.35 -20.75 4.84
N LEU A 392 -8.14 -20.00 4.08
CA LEU A 392 -9.55 -19.74 4.40
C LEU A 392 -10.46 -20.90 3.96
N CYS A 393 -9.96 -21.84 3.14
CA CYS A 393 -10.76 -22.94 2.61
C CYS A 393 -11.14 -23.93 3.72
N ASN A 394 -12.43 -24.26 3.83
CA ASN A 394 -12.94 -25.22 4.81
C ASN A 394 -12.75 -26.69 4.43
N ASP A 395 -12.39 -26.98 3.18
CA ASP A 395 -12.01 -28.31 2.70
C ASP A 395 -10.63 -28.24 2.04
N THR A 396 -9.60 -28.63 2.79
CA THR A 396 -8.21 -28.59 2.33
C THR A 396 -7.83 -29.75 1.40
N GLU A 397 -8.65 -30.80 1.32
CA GLU A 397 -8.38 -31.98 0.52
C GLU A 397 -9.00 -31.94 -0.87
N HIS A 398 -9.83 -30.91 -1.13
CA HIS A 398 -10.49 -30.70 -2.41
C HIS A 398 -9.49 -30.77 -3.60
N PRO A 399 -9.74 -31.58 -4.64
CA PRO A 399 -8.79 -31.78 -5.75
C PRO A 399 -8.39 -30.49 -6.46
N ASP A 400 -9.31 -29.56 -6.63
CA ASP A 400 -9.01 -28.27 -7.27
C ASP A 400 -8.22 -27.33 -6.38
N LEU A 401 -8.29 -27.48 -5.05
CA LEU A 401 -7.41 -26.75 -4.15
C LEU A 401 -5.96 -27.22 -4.29
N LYS A 402 -5.73 -28.52 -4.51
CA LYS A 402 -4.39 -29.04 -4.82
C LYS A 402 -3.81 -28.41 -6.10
N LYS A 403 -4.64 -28.22 -7.14
CA LYS A 403 -4.23 -27.50 -8.36
C LYS A 403 -3.91 -26.03 -8.07
N LEU A 404 -4.72 -25.36 -7.26
CA LEU A 404 -4.49 -23.98 -6.83
C LEU A 404 -3.16 -23.85 -6.07
N LEU A 405 -2.82 -24.79 -5.19
CA LEU A 405 -1.55 -24.79 -4.46
C LEU A 405 -0.34 -24.93 -5.40
N VAL A 406 -0.45 -25.71 -6.49
CA VAL A 406 0.60 -25.78 -7.53
C VAL A 406 0.77 -24.45 -8.27
N LEU A 407 -0.33 -23.77 -8.60
CA LEU A 407 -0.28 -22.44 -9.21
C LEU A 407 0.35 -21.42 -8.25
N LYS A 408 -0.03 -21.48 -6.98
CA LYS A 408 0.53 -20.65 -5.90
C LYS A 408 2.05 -20.79 -5.82
N GLU A 409 2.58 -22.01 -5.76
CA GLU A 409 4.05 -22.23 -5.73
C GLU A 409 4.75 -21.66 -6.98
N SER A 410 4.13 -21.79 -8.14
CA SER A 410 4.65 -21.20 -9.39
C SER A 410 4.71 -19.67 -9.32
N CYS A 411 3.65 -19.04 -8.78
CA CYS A 411 3.59 -17.59 -8.58
C CYS A 411 4.62 -17.09 -7.54
N LEU A 412 4.90 -17.91 -6.52
CA LEU A 412 5.85 -17.60 -5.44
C LEU A 412 7.31 -17.97 -5.75
N SER A 413 7.65 -18.30 -7.01
CA SER A 413 9.03 -18.55 -7.38
C SER A 413 9.93 -17.33 -7.12
N GLU A 414 11.12 -17.55 -6.55
CA GLU A 414 12.14 -16.50 -6.41
C GLU A 414 12.72 -16.07 -7.77
N GLN A 415 12.69 -16.96 -8.76
CA GLN A 415 13.09 -16.65 -10.13
C GLN A 415 11.91 -16.05 -10.88
N LEU A 416 12.02 -14.77 -11.23
CA LEU A 416 10.96 -14.00 -11.90
C LEU A 416 10.45 -14.69 -13.18
N THR A 417 11.34 -15.30 -13.96
CA THR A 417 11.03 -15.99 -15.23
C THR A 417 10.26 -17.30 -15.05
N ASN A 418 10.16 -17.84 -13.83
CA ASN A 418 9.40 -19.06 -13.55
C ASN A 418 7.96 -18.75 -13.15
N ARG A 419 7.66 -17.51 -12.76
CA ARG A 419 6.30 -17.08 -12.41
C ARG A 419 5.45 -16.99 -13.68
N PRO A 420 4.24 -17.56 -13.74
CA PRO A 420 3.42 -17.53 -14.95
C PRO A 420 3.00 -16.10 -15.33
N THR A 421 2.40 -15.92 -16.51
CA THR A 421 1.66 -14.68 -16.86
C THR A 421 0.23 -14.76 -16.35
N PHE A 422 -0.43 -13.62 -16.20
CA PHE A 422 -1.85 -13.58 -15.85
C PHE A 422 -2.74 -14.19 -16.94
N GLN A 423 -2.36 -14.05 -18.21
CA GLN A 423 -3.03 -14.76 -19.32
C GLN A 423 -3.04 -16.29 -19.10
N TYR A 424 -1.90 -16.86 -18.69
CA TYR A 424 -1.82 -18.29 -18.37
C TYR A 424 -2.69 -18.64 -17.15
N LEU A 425 -2.61 -17.83 -16.09
CA LEU A 425 -3.38 -18.04 -14.86
C LEU A 425 -4.89 -17.98 -15.13
N ASN A 426 -5.38 -16.97 -15.84
CA ASN A 426 -6.80 -16.81 -16.15
C ASN A 426 -7.32 -17.98 -16.99
N ALA A 427 -6.54 -18.45 -17.97
CA ALA A 427 -6.89 -19.65 -18.74
C ALA A 427 -7.01 -20.92 -17.86
N LYS A 428 -6.21 -21.03 -16.80
CA LYS A 428 -6.31 -22.15 -15.84
C LYS A 428 -7.56 -22.09 -14.99
N PHE A 429 -7.99 -20.91 -14.56
CA PHE A 429 -9.23 -20.75 -13.79
C PHE A 429 -10.50 -20.83 -14.65
N SER A 430 -10.44 -20.39 -15.90
CA SER A 430 -11.56 -20.52 -16.84
C SER A 430 -11.95 -21.97 -17.12
N GLY A 431 -11.02 -22.92 -16.94
CA GLY A 431 -11.27 -24.36 -17.03
C GLY A 431 -11.76 -25.03 -15.74
N LEU A 432 -12.02 -24.26 -14.67
CA LEU A 432 -12.47 -24.75 -13.35
C LEU A 432 -13.93 -24.33 -13.03
N LYS A 433 -14.73 -23.96 -14.04
CA LYS A 433 -16.16 -23.63 -13.89
C LYS A 433 -17.06 -24.84 -13.99
#